data_AF-A0A8T4D0D4-F1
#
_entry.id   AF-A0A8T4D0D4-F1
#
_cell.length_a   1.000
_cell.length_b   1.000
_cell.length_c   1.000
_cell.angle_alpha   90.00
_cell.angle_beta   90.00
_cell.angle_gamma   90.00
#
_symmetry.space_group_name_H-M   'P 1'
#
loop_
_entity.id
_entity.type
_entity.pdbx_description
1 polymer ?
#
loop_
_entity_poly.entity_id
_entity_poly.type
_entity_poly.pdbx_seq_one_letter_code
_entity_poly.pdbx_strand_id
1 'polypeptide(L)' 'MMRLKIGKRIHLCEYEADSLAEGLNLFFDRMVDIPRVKHGNRQTVDTLISEEALLLAKYLRNERKKWVPRLSDLN' A
#
# COMPACT_ATOMS: atom_id res chain seq x y z
N MET A 1 -16.71 5.30 -18.74
CA MET A 1 -16.32 6.14 -17.59
C MET A 1 -17.38 7.21 -17.41
N MET A 2 -18.21 7.09 -16.39
CA MET A 2 -19.39 7.92 -16.17
C MET A 2 -19.11 8.91 -15.03
N ARG A 3 -18.29 9.90 -15.33
CA ARG A 3 -17.87 10.92 -14.36
C ARG A 3 -19.01 11.89 -14.08
N LEU A 4 -19.33 12.08 -12.81
CA LEU A 4 -20.30 13.08 -12.39
C LEU A 4 -19.61 14.44 -12.27
N LYS A 5 -20.06 15.42 -13.06
CA LYS A 5 -19.55 16.80 -13.01
C LYS A 5 -20.42 17.62 -12.07
N ILE A 6 -19.88 17.95 -10.90
CA ILE A 6 -20.57 18.76 -9.89
C ILE A 6 -19.81 20.08 -9.77
N GLY A 7 -20.38 21.15 -10.35
CA GLY A 7 -19.71 22.44 -10.46
C GLY A 7 -18.39 22.34 -11.23
N LYS A 8 -17.27 22.67 -10.57
CA LYS A 8 -15.90 22.58 -11.12
C LYS A 8 -15.19 21.26 -10.79
N ARG A 9 -15.86 20.32 -10.13
CA ARG A 9 -15.26 19.04 -9.68
C ARG A 9 -15.75 17.87 -10.53
N ILE A 10 -14.90 16.86 -10.59
CA ILE A 10 -15.17 15.58 -11.25
C ILE A 10 -15.22 14.53 -10.13
N HIS A 11 -16.35 13.84 -10.03
CA HIS A 11 -16.58 12.77 -9.08
C HIS A 11 -16.69 11.45 -9.83
N LEU A 12 -16.21 10.39 -9.20
CA LEU A 12 -16.55 9.03 -9.61
C LEU A 12 -18.01 8.78 -9.28
N CYS A 13 -18.73 8.08 -10.15
CA CYS A 13 -20.03 7.55 -9.76
C CYS A 13 -19.84 6.38 -8.77
N GLU A 14 -20.91 5.98 -8.08
CA GLU A 14 -20.88 4.92 -7.06
C GLU A 14 -20.22 3.63 -7.58
N TYR A 15 -20.66 3.14 -8.73
CA TYR A 15 -20.07 1.96 -9.37
C TYR A 15 -18.56 2.11 -9.67
N GLU A 16 -18.11 3.29 -10.10
CA GLU A 16 -16.68 3.53 -10.36
C GLU A 16 -15.87 3.61 -9.06
N ALA A 17 -16.48 4.13 -7.99
CA ALA A 17 -15.85 4.17 -6.67
C ALA A 17 -15.71 2.76 -6.09
N ASP A 18 -16.75 1.93 -6.21
CA ASP A 18 -16.73 0.53 -5.76
C ASP A 18 -15.72 -0.29 -6.55
N SER A 19 -15.72 -0.16 -7.88
CA SER A 19 -14.75 -0.84 -8.75
C SER A 19 -13.32 -0.39 -8.45
N LEU A 20 -13.10 0.89 -8.16
CA LEU A 20 -11.80 1.38 -7.73
C LEU A 20 -11.39 0.80 -6.36
N ALA A 21 -12.30 0.76 -5.40
CA ALA A 21 -12.04 0.21 -4.07
C ALA A 21 -11.70 -1.29 -4.15
N GLU A 22 -12.43 -2.06 -4.96
CA GLU A 22 -12.15 -3.47 -5.21
C GLU A 22 -10.76 -3.66 -5.84
N GLY A 23 -10.45 -2.90 -6.90
CA GLY A 23 -9.13 -2.95 -7.55
C GLY A 23 -7.99 -2.58 -6.59
N LEU A 24 -8.21 -1.61 -5.70
CA LEU A 24 -7.24 -1.21 -4.70
C LEU A 24 -7.01 -2.30 -3.63
N ASN A 25 -8.08 -2.95 -3.17
CA ASN A 25 -7.98 -4.07 -2.22
C ASN A 25 -7.21 -5.24 -2.84
N LEU A 26 -7.52 -5.61 -4.09
CA LEU A 26 -6.79 -6.64 -4.82
C LEU A 26 -5.31 -6.29 -5.00
N PHE A 27 -5.00 -5.01 -5.22
CA PHE A 27 -3.62 -4.54 -5.29
C PHE A 27 -2.90 -4.70 -3.94
N PHE A 28 -3.56 -4.42 -2.82
CA PHE A 28 -2.98 -4.60 -1.49
C PHE A 28 -2.73 -6.08 -1.13
N ASP A 29 -3.54 -6.99 -1.66
CA ASP A 29 -3.36 -8.44 -1.52
C ASP A 29 -2.27 -9.01 -2.44
N ARG A 30 -1.76 -8.22 -3.39
CA ARG A 30 -0.69 -8.65 -4.31
C ARG A 30 0.54 -9.07 -3.52
N MET A 31 1.08 -10.24 -3.87
CA MET A 31 2.30 -10.77 -3.27
C MET A 31 3.54 -10.16 -3.92
N VAL A 32 4.50 -9.74 -3.09
CA VAL A 32 5.81 -9.23 -3.50
C VAL A 32 6.94 -10.09 -2.93
N ASP A 33 8.04 -10.17 -3.66
CA ASP A 33 9.23 -10.96 -3.31
C ASP A 33 10.14 -10.21 -2.35
N ILE A 34 9.55 -9.69 -1.27
CA ILE A 34 10.25 -9.04 -0.18
C ILE A 34 10.11 -9.90 1.07
N PRO A 35 11.22 -10.26 1.75
CA PRO A 35 11.15 -11.00 2.99
C PRO A 35 10.43 -10.21 4.10
N ARG A 36 9.63 -10.93 4.89
CA ARG A 36 9.01 -10.38 6.11
C ARG A 36 10.06 -10.16 7.18
N VAL A 37 9.81 -9.22 8.11
CA VAL A 37 10.70 -8.97 9.25
C VAL A 37 10.78 -10.19 10.18
N LYS A 38 9.69 -10.93 10.36
CA LYS A 38 9.65 -12.14 11.21
C LYS A 38 10.08 -13.40 10.49
N HIS A 39 9.24 -13.90 9.57
CA HIS A 39 9.47 -15.15 8.84
C HIS A 39 8.69 -15.14 7.54
N GLY A 40 9.31 -15.60 6.46
CA GLY A 40 8.69 -15.70 5.13
C GLY A 40 9.47 -14.96 4.05
N ASN A 41 9.52 -15.55 2.85
CA ASN A 41 10.27 -15.02 1.70
C ASN A 41 9.45 -14.05 0.84
N ARG A 42 8.15 -13.95 1.10
CA ARG A 42 7.19 -13.11 0.36
C ARG A 42 6.15 -12.54 1.32
N GLN A 43 5.51 -11.45 0.93
CA GLN A 43 4.42 -10.84 1.70
C GLN A 43 3.46 -10.07 0.81
N THR A 44 2.29 -9.72 1.33
CA THR A 44 1.36 -8.83 0.63
C THR A 44 1.88 -7.39 0.66
N VAL A 45 1.48 -6.57 -0.30
CA VAL A 45 1.78 -5.13 -0.30
C VAL A 45 1.28 -4.46 0.98
N ASP A 46 0.10 -4.84 1.47
CA ASP A 46 -0.44 -4.35 2.74
C ASP A 46 0.49 -4.65 3.94
N THR A 47 0.97 -5.89 4.03
CA THR A 47 1.90 -6.29 5.10
C THR A 47 3.21 -5.53 5.00
N LEU A 48 3.74 -5.34 3.77
CA LEU A 48 4.96 -4.57 3.54
C LEU A 48 4.82 -3.13 4.05
N ILE A 49 3.72 -2.44 3.70
CA ILE A 49 3.45 -1.07 4.15
C ILE A 49 3.42 -1.01 5.68
N SER A 50 2.70 -1.93 6.32
CA SER A 50 2.61 -2.03 7.79
C SER A 50 3.98 -2.25 8.44
N GLU A 51 4.81 -3.13 7.88
CA GLU A 51 6.15 -3.38 8.39
C GLU A 51 7.08 -2.17 8.19
N GLU A 52 7.01 -1.47 7.04
CA GLU A 52 7.79 -0.25 6.81
C GLU A 52 7.42 0.86 7.79
N ALA A 53 6.13 1.05 8.06
CA ALA A 53 5.67 2.01 9.06
C ALA A 53 6.23 1.68 10.45
N LEU A 54 6.26 0.40 10.83
CA LEU A 54 6.87 -0.05 12.07
C LEU A 54 8.38 0.25 12.09
N LEU A 55 9.11 -0.07 11.02
CA LEU A 55 10.55 0.15 10.94
C LEU A 55 10.91 1.64 10.99
N LEU A 56 10.13 2.48 10.33
CA LEU A 56 10.27 3.94 10.39
C LEU A 56 10.01 4.43 11.82
N ALA A 57 8.94 3.97 12.48
CA ALA A 57 8.62 4.37 13.84
C ALA A 57 9.74 4.00 14.83
N LYS A 58 10.35 2.80 14.68
CA LYS A 58 11.50 2.38 15.49
C LYS A 58 12.73 3.27 15.27
N TYR A 59 12.97 3.69 14.03
CA TYR A 59 14.04 4.64 13.72
C TYR A 59 13.80 6.01 14.37
N LEU A 60 12.57 6.53 14.29
CA LEU A 60 12.21 7.80 14.92
C LEU A 60 12.32 7.77 16.45
N ARG A 61 12.08 6.60 17.08
CA ARG A 61 12.29 6.39 18.53
C ARG A 61 13.72 6.03 18.92
N ASN A 62 14.66 6.08 17.98
CA ASN A 62 16.06 5.72 18.19
C ASN A 62 16.28 4.26 18.65
N GLU A 63 15.29 3.38 18.45
CA GLU A 63 15.41 1.93 18.69
C GLU A 63 16.19 1.23 17.56
N ARG A 64 16.33 1.90 16.41
CA ARG A 64 17.05 1.42 15.23
C ARG A 64 17.96 2.52 14.69
N LYS A 65 19.22 2.19 14.42
CA LYS A 65 20.24 3.17 13.96
C LYS A 65 20.04 3.68 12.53
N LYS A 66 19.42 2.87 11.66
CA LYS A 66 19.22 3.19 10.24
C LYS A 66 17.88 2.62 9.76
N TRP A 67 17.12 3.42 9.04
CA TRP A 67 15.97 2.95 8.25
C TRP A 67 16.34 3.03 6.77
N VAL A 68 16.17 1.92 6.07
CA VAL A 68 16.37 1.80 4.63
C VAL A 68 15.08 1.20 4.08
N PRO A 69 14.30 1.95 3.28
CA PRO A 69 13.04 1.45 2.74
C PRO A 69 13.25 0.19 1.90
N ARG A 70 12.39 -0.83 2.09
CA ARG A 70 12.36 -2.01 1.23
C ARG A 70 11.47 -1.73 0.01
N LEU A 71 12.08 -1.56 -1.15
CA LEU A 71 11.40 -1.28 -2.41
C LEU A 71 11.07 -2.59 -3.15
N SER A 72 9.86 -2.68 -3.70
CA SER A 72 9.45 -3.76 -4.61
C SER A 72 9.17 -3.20 -6.00
N ASP A 73 9.52 -3.98 -7.02
CA ASP A 73 9.06 -3.72 -8.37
C ASP A 73 7.62 -4.23 -8.50
N LEU A 74 6.69 -3.30 -8.66
CA LEU A 74 5.25 -3.55 -8.83
C LEU A 74 4.91 -3.57 -10.33
N ASN A 75 5.63 -4.37 -11.12
CA ASN A 75 5.31 -4.61 -12.53
C ASN A 75 4.19 -5.63 -12.62
#